data_AF-W4KJ61-F1
#
_entry.id   AF-W4KJ61-F1
#
_cell.length_a   1.000
_cell.length_b   1.000
_cell.length_c   1.000
_cell.angle_alpha   90.00
_cell.angle_beta   90.00
_cell.angle_gamma   90.00
#
_symmetry.space_group_name_H-M   'P 1'
#
loop_
_entity.id
_entity.type
_entity.pdbx_description
1 polymer ?
#
loop_
_entity_poly.entity_id
_entity_poly.type
_entity_poly.pdbx_seq_one_letter_code
_entity_poly.pdbx_strand_id
1 'polypeptide(L)' 'MMLAAAFVFTYYTIWAILLPFFDPASPIHGWFPSREWAVRLPAFTLVVGLSAIGLFVGSTIVKENRKKAQKARLRTA' A
#
# COMPACT_ATOMS: atom_id res chain seq x y z
N MET A 1 9.55 9.32 15.52
CA MET A 1 9.37 8.62 14.23
C MET A 1 10.04 7.24 14.24
N MET A 2 11.35 7.13 14.52
CA MET A 2 12.05 5.82 14.51
C MET A 2 11.55 4.81 15.55
N LEU A 3 11.25 5.25 16.78
CA LEU A 3 10.69 4.38 17.81
C LEU A 3 9.34 3.78 17.41
N ALA A 4 8.46 4.56 16.79
CA ALA A 4 7.17 4.08 16.30
C ALA A 4 7.35 3.04 15.19
N ALA A 5 8.27 3.28 14.25
CA ALA A 5 8.59 2.33 13.20
C ALA A 5 9.14 1.01 13.77
N ALA A 6 10.07 1.09 14.73
CA ALA A 6 10.62 -0.09 15.39
C ALA A 6 9.52 -0.89 16.12
N PHE A 7 8.66 -0.21 16.88
CA PHE A 7 7.55 -0.85 17.59
C PHE A 7 6.59 -1.58 16.65
N VAL A 8 6.12 -0.90 15.59
CA VAL A 8 5.22 -1.49 14.59
C VAL A 8 5.88 -2.67 13.88
N PHE A 9 7.14 -2.53 13.49
CA PHE A 9 7.89 -3.61 12.84
C PHE A 9 8.03 -4.83 13.74
N THR A 10 8.41 -4.65 15.00
CA THR A 10 8.55 -5.74 15.96
C THR A 10 7.21 -6.42 16.22
N TYR A 11 6.14 -5.65 16.48
CA TYR A 11 4.80 -6.21 16.68
C TYR A 11 4.33 -7.02 15.47
N TYR A 12 4.52 -6.48 14.27
CA TYR A 12 4.12 -7.15 13.03
C TYR A 12 4.95 -8.41 12.75
N THR A 13 6.26 -8.37 13.02
CA THR A 13 7.14 -9.53 12.84
C THR A 13 6.76 -10.66 13.78
N ILE A 14 6.52 -10.34 15.05
CA ILE A 14 6.01 -11.28 16.06
C ILE A 14 4.68 -11.87 15.57
N TRP A 15 3.74 -11.02 15.17
CA TRP A 15 2.43 -11.46 14.68
C TRP A 15 2.52 -12.39 13.48
N ALA A 16 3.31 -12.05 12.46
CA ALA A 16 3.38 -12.82 11.22
C ALA A 16 4.14 -14.14 11.38
N ILE A 17 5.19 -14.17 12.21
CA ILE A 17 6.08 -15.33 12.35
C ILE A 17 5.62 -16.26 13.47
N LEU A 18 5.18 -15.76 14.63
CA LEU A 18 4.89 -16.62 15.78
C LEU A 18 3.54 -17.34 15.68
N LEU A 19 2.49 -16.67 15.21
CA LEU A 19 1.13 -17.24 15.17
C LEU A 19 1.02 -18.62 14.48
N PRO A 20 1.73 -18.89 13.36
CA PRO A 20 1.72 -20.21 12.71
C PRO A 20 2.24 -21.37 13.56
N PHE A 21 3.01 -21.10 14.62
CA PHE A 21 3.60 -22.15 15.46
C PHE A 21 2.75 -22.50 16.68
N PHE A 22 1.69 -21.75 16.96
CA PHE A 22 0.78 -22.02 18.07
C PHE A 22 -0.49 -22.73 17.61
N ASP A 23 -1.04 -23.56 18.50
CA ASP A 23 -2.33 -24.20 18.26
C ASP A 23 -3.45 -23.15 18.19
N PRO A 24 -4.42 -23.27 17.27
CA PRO A 24 -5.55 -22.35 17.14
C PRO A 24 -6.35 -22.11 18.43
N ALA A 25 -6.38 -23.06 19.38
CA ALA A 25 -7.03 -22.91 20.68
C ALA A 25 -6.21 -22.09 21.69
N SER A 26 -4.97 -21.72 21.35
CA SER A 26 -4.08 -20.97 22.24
C SER A 26 -4.61 -19.55 22.49
N PRO A 27 -4.62 -19.07 23.75
CA PRO A 27 -5.05 -17.71 24.09
C PRO A 27 -4.25 -16.61 23.36
N ILE A 28 -3.04 -16.92 22.88
CA ILE A 28 -2.17 -15.99 22.18
C ILE A 28 -2.82 -15.40 20.92
N HIS A 29 -3.72 -16.14 20.27
CA HIS A 29 -4.45 -15.65 19.11
C HIS A 29 -5.33 -14.44 19.42
N GLY A 30 -5.73 -14.22 20.67
CA GLY A 30 -6.49 -13.04 21.10
C GLY A 30 -5.67 -11.76 21.22
N TRP A 31 -4.34 -11.84 21.21
CA TRP A 31 -3.45 -10.67 21.31
C TRP A 31 -3.11 -10.05 19.95
N PHE A 32 -3.48 -10.73 18.87
CA PHE A 32 -3.17 -10.34 17.51
C PHE A 32 -4.43 -10.32 16.65
N PRO A 33 -4.47 -9.49 15.60
CA PRO A 33 -5.54 -9.58 14.62
C PRO A 33 -5.51 -10.94 13.91
N SER A 34 -6.62 -11.32 13.26
CA SER A 34 -6.70 -12.59 12.55
C SER A 34 -5.63 -12.70 11.46
N ARG A 35 -5.10 -13.92 11.27
CA ARG A 35 -3.96 -14.21 10.39
C ARG A 35 -4.09 -13.65 8.98
N GLU A 36 -5.31 -13.61 8.45
CA GLU A 36 -5.59 -13.04 7.12
C GLU A 36 -5.14 -11.58 6.98
N TRP A 37 -5.21 -10.79 8.05
CA TRP A 37 -4.77 -9.40 8.03
C TRP A 37 -3.25 -9.26 7.96
N ALA A 38 -2.49 -10.24 8.45
CA ALA A 38 -1.03 -10.28 8.31
C ALA A 38 -0.58 -10.48 6.85
N VAL A 39 -1.50 -10.77 5.94
CA VAL A 39 -1.20 -10.88 4.50
C VAL A 39 -1.92 -9.78 3.72
N ARG A 40 -3.18 -9.46 4.10
CA ARG A 40 -3.97 -8.42 3.43
C ARG A 40 -3.37 -7.02 3.59
N LEU A 41 -2.78 -6.68 4.73
CA LEU A 41 -2.22 -5.34 4.97
C LEU A 41 -1.07 -4.98 3.99
N PRO A 42 -0.02 -5.82 3.85
CA PRO A 42 1.03 -5.59 2.86
C PRO A 42 0.51 -5.56 1.43
N ALA A 43 -0.37 -6.51 1.08
CA ALA A 43 -0.96 -6.59 -0.26
C ALA A 43 -1.76 -5.32 -0.59
N PHE A 44 -2.59 -4.84 0.35
CA PHE A 44 -3.37 -3.63 0.19
C PHE A 44 -2.46 -2.40 0.02
N THR A 45 -1.42 -2.27 0.85
CA THR A 45 -0.43 -1.19 0.74
C THR A 45 0.23 -1.17 -0.64
N LEU A 46 0.60 -2.34 -1.16
CA LEU A 46 1.20 -2.48 -2.48
C LEU A 46 0.22 -2.07 -3.58
N VAL A 47 -1.02 -2.54 -3.55
CA VAL A 47 -2.05 -2.19 -4.53
C VAL A 47 -2.34 -0.68 -4.52
N VAL A 48 -2.50 -0.09 -3.34
CA VAL A 48 -2.73 1.35 -3.18
C VAL A 48 -1.53 2.15 -3.70
N GLY A 49 -0.31 1.74 -3.36
CA GLY A 49 0.92 2.39 -3.83
C GLY A 49 1.03 2.34 -5.36
N LEU A 50 0.83 1.18 -5.97
CA LEU A 50 0.85 1.02 -7.42
C LEU A 50 -0.27 1.82 -8.10
N SER A 51 -1.47 1.83 -7.52
CA SER A 51 -2.60 2.61 -8.05
C SER A 51 -2.29 4.11 -8.00
N ALA A 52 -1.71 4.61 -6.91
CA ALA A 52 -1.30 6.00 -6.78
C ALA A 52 -0.26 6.39 -7.83
N ILE A 53 0.75 5.55 -8.05
CA ILE A 53 1.77 5.76 -9.10
C ILE A 53 1.11 5.79 -10.49
N GLY A 54 0.25 4.81 -10.79
CA GLY A 54 -0.47 4.73 -12.07
C GLY A 54 -1.35 5.95 -12.34
N LEU A 55 -2.10 6.41 -11.33
CA LEU A 55 -2.92 7.61 -11.40
C LEU A 55 -2.06 8.86 -11.64
N PHE A 56 -0.95 8.98 -10.93
CA PHE A 56 -0.03 10.10 -11.10
C PHE A 56 0.51 10.16 -12.53
N VAL A 57 1.07 9.05 -13.03
CA VAL A 57 1.61 8.96 -14.40
C VAL A 57 0.51 9.19 -15.45
N GLY A 58 -0.66 8.58 -15.29
CA GLY A 58 -1.79 8.81 -16.18
C GLY A 58 -2.22 10.28 -16.22
N SER A 59 -2.25 10.94 -15.07
CA SER A 59 -2.64 12.34 -14.96
C SER A 59 -1.65 13.29 -15.66
N THR A 60 -0.34 13.01 -15.60
CA THR A 60 0.68 13.83 -16.26
C THR A 60 0.61 13.67 -17.78
N ILE A 61 0.44 12.45 -18.29
CA ILE A 61 0.29 12.17 -19.72
C ILE A 61 -0.95 12.90 -20.27
N VAL A 62 -2.10 12.79 -19.60
CA VAL A 62 -3.34 13.48 -20.02
C VAL A 62 -3.13 15.00 -20.04
N LYS A 63 -2.48 15.55 -19.01
CA LYS A 63 -2.19 16.99 -18.92
C LYS A 63 -1.26 17.45 -20.04
N GLU A 64 -0.22 16.70 -20.36
CA GLU A 64 0.70 17.01 -21.45
C GLU A 64 0.03 16.93 -22.83
N ASN A 65 -0.76 15.90 -23.08
CA ASN A 65 -1.49 15.75 -24.34
C ASN A 65 -2.51 16.89 -24.55
N ARG A 66 -3.23 17.29 -23.49
CA ARG A 66 -4.12 18.46 -23.54
C ARG A 66 -3.36 19.74 -23.87
N LYS A 67 -2.20 19.97 -23.25
CA LYS A 67 -1.34 21.12 -23.56
C LYS A 67 -0.85 21.11 -25.02
N LYS A 68 -0.41 19.95 -25.53
CA LYS A 68 0.02 19.79 -26.93
C LYS A 68 -1.12 20.08 -27.90
N ALA A 69 -2.31 19.52 -27.66
CA ALA A 69 -3.49 19.76 -28.48
C ALA A 69 -3.93 21.23 -28.48
N GLN A 70 -3.90 21.90 -27.33
CA GLN A 70 -4.21 23.34 -27.24
C GLN A 70 -3.20 24.18 -28.02
N LYS A 71 -1.89 23.90 -27.90
CA LYS A 71 -0.86 24.60 -28.68
C LYS A 71 -1.02 24.39 -30.19
N ALA A 72 -1.43 23.20 -30.63
CA ALA A 72 -1.71 22.93 -32.04
C ALA A 72 -2.89 23.78 -32.54
N ARG A 73 -4.00 23.83 -31.81
CA ARG A 73 -5.17 24.66 -32.16
C ARG A 73 -4.83 26.14 -32.30
N LEU A 74 -4.02 26.68 -31.39
CA LEU A 74 -3.57 28.08 -31.43
C LEU A 74 -2.65 28.41 -32.61
N ARG A 75 -2.01 27.41 -33.25
CA ARG A 75 -1.16 27.62 -34.43
C ARG A 75 -1.93 27.55 -35.75
N THR A 76 -3.13 26.98 -35.74
CA THR A 76 -3.96 26.78 -36.94
C THR A 76 -5.11 27.81 -37.04
N ALA A 77 -5.35 28.56 -35.96
CA ALA A 77 -6.23 29.73 -35.93
C ALA A 77 -5.42 31.00 -36.19
#